data_AF-A0A7S2D913-F1
#
_entry.id   AF-A0A7S2D913-F1
#
_cell.length_a   1.000
_cell.length_b   1.000
_cell.length_c   1.000
_cell.angle_alpha   90.00
_cell.angle_beta   90.00
_cell.angle_gamma   90.00
#
_symmetry.space_group_name_H-M   'P 1'
#
loop_
_entity.id
_entity.type
_entity.pdbx_description
1 polymer ?
#
loop_
_entity_poly.entity_id
_entity_poly.type
_entity_poly.pdbx_seq_one_letter_code
_entity_poly.pdbx_strand_id
1 'polypeptide(L)'
;CTNFFMKANFNYCVNKRFQMKKEEVHTSKGSWCYVSDKCKLPSATPVPGTNVAAKLCSPELDMSLSRLPMGEVVRIADEQHLDQGVMAGHAYLYKDMLVEDLDAKILNEIWDDVDGKDGTLIWSMRNHFAPRWVVKKNVIYEHRINATKRGWDVKCVGGCLSSSHNTTAMWAEQHDRELATRL
;
A
#
# COMPACT_ATOMS: atom_id res chain seq x y z
N CYS A 1 -14.90 5.78 4.94
CA CYS A 1 -14.01 6.39 3.93
C CYS A 1 -14.74 7.40 3.04
N THR A 2 -15.54 8.32 3.60
CA THR A 2 -16.40 9.24 2.84
C THR A 2 -15.63 10.28 2.00
N ASN A 3 -14.35 10.53 2.29
CA ASN A 3 -13.53 11.48 1.52
C ASN A 3 -12.55 10.86 0.53
N PHE A 4 -12.17 9.59 0.70
CA PHE A 4 -11.18 8.95 -0.17
C PHE A 4 -11.81 8.60 -1.52
N PHE A 5 -12.89 7.81 -1.51
CA PHE A 5 -13.51 7.33 -2.75
C PHE A 5 -14.25 8.41 -3.54
N MET A 6 -14.71 9.47 -2.87
CA MET A 6 -15.34 10.62 -3.55
C MET A 6 -14.32 11.53 -4.25
N LYS A 7 -13.05 11.49 -3.82
CA LYS A 7 -11.96 12.27 -4.44
C LYS A 7 -11.12 11.45 -5.40
N ALA A 8 -11.12 10.13 -5.25
CA ALA A 8 -10.37 9.22 -6.12
C ALA A 8 -10.88 9.35 -7.56
N ASN A 9 -10.03 9.86 -8.42
CA ASN A 9 -10.24 10.02 -9.85
C ASN A 9 -9.19 9.20 -10.61
N PHE A 10 -9.23 7.89 -10.39
CA PHE A 10 -8.43 6.90 -11.12
C PHE A 10 -9.26 5.66 -11.41
N ASN A 11 -8.84 4.88 -12.39
CA ASN A 11 -9.52 3.64 -12.81
C ASN A 11 -8.86 2.35 -12.28
N TYR A 12 -7.89 2.47 -11.38
CA TYR A 12 -7.26 1.33 -10.72
C TYR A 12 -8.18 0.61 -9.75
N CYS A 13 -8.03 -0.71 -9.70
CA CYS A 13 -8.69 -1.56 -8.75
C CYS A 13 -8.02 -1.49 -7.38
N VAL A 14 -8.85 -1.56 -6.35
CA VAL A 14 -8.42 -1.59 -4.95
C VAL A 14 -9.09 -2.74 -4.22
N ASN A 15 -8.48 -3.19 -3.13
CA ASN A 15 -9.05 -4.19 -2.24
C ASN A 15 -10.40 -3.68 -1.72
N LYS A 16 -11.42 -4.53 -1.85
CA LYS A 16 -12.78 -4.21 -1.40
C LYS A 16 -12.83 -3.93 0.09
N ARG A 17 -12.04 -4.68 0.87
CA ARG A 17 -11.86 -4.50 2.31
C ARG A 17 -10.63 -3.63 2.58
N PHE A 18 -10.81 -2.63 3.43
CA PHE A 18 -9.70 -1.87 4.00
C PHE A 18 -8.90 -2.77 4.95
N GLN A 19 -7.57 -2.74 4.83
CA GLN A 19 -6.65 -3.56 5.63
C GLN A 19 -6.98 -5.06 5.54
N MET A 20 -7.19 -5.53 4.31
CA MET A 20 -7.40 -6.95 4.03
C MET A 20 -6.17 -7.75 4.42
N LYS A 21 -6.34 -8.72 5.32
CA LYS A 21 -5.23 -9.60 5.70
C LYS A 21 -5.09 -10.76 4.71
N LYS A 22 -3.95 -11.46 4.76
CA LYS A 22 -3.63 -12.54 3.81
C LYS A 22 -4.64 -13.68 3.85
N GLU A 23 -5.06 -14.09 5.05
CA GLU A 23 -6.04 -15.19 5.20
C GLU A 23 -7.42 -14.85 4.60
N GLU A 24 -7.72 -13.56 4.43
CA GLU A 24 -8.99 -13.10 3.88
C GLU A 24 -9.02 -13.09 2.35
N VAL A 25 -7.87 -13.22 1.67
CA VAL A 25 -7.74 -13.11 0.20
C VAL A 25 -8.72 -14.05 -0.51
N HIS A 26 -8.86 -15.29 -0.05
CA HIS A 26 -9.75 -16.28 -0.67
C HIS A 26 -11.25 -16.03 -0.41
N THR A 27 -11.57 -15.30 0.65
CA THR A 27 -12.97 -15.01 1.05
C THR A 27 -13.44 -13.65 0.55
N SER A 28 -12.49 -12.77 0.23
CA SER A 28 -12.75 -11.46 -0.36
C SER A 28 -13.22 -11.65 -1.80
N LYS A 29 -14.43 -11.19 -2.12
CA LYS A 29 -15.06 -11.29 -3.45
C LYS A 29 -14.45 -10.31 -4.47
N GLY A 30 -13.13 -10.30 -4.60
CA GLY A 30 -12.38 -9.53 -5.59
C GLY A 30 -12.07 -8.09 -5.19
N SER A 31 -11.47 -7.37 -6.14
CA SER A 31 -11.19 -5.93 -6.07
C SER A 31 -12.28 -5.15 -6.80
N TRP A 32 -12.36 -3.85 -6.52
CA TRP A 32 -13.28 -2.93 -7.20
C TRP A 32 -12.57 -1.65 -7.62
N CYS A 33 -13.11 -0.97 -8.61
CA CYS A 33 -12.70 0.38 -8.96
C CYS A 33 -13.92 1.31 -8.89
N TYR A 34 -13.63 2.59 -8.65
CA TYR A 34 -14.62 3.65 -8.70
C TYR A 34 -14.46 4.40 -10.01
N VAL A 35 -15.56 4.60 -10.71
CA VAL A 35 -15.61 5.36 -11.96
C VAL A 35 -16.62 6.49 -11.80
N SER A 36 -16.54 7.51 -12.64
CA SER A 36 -17.62 8.49 -12.71
C SER A 36 -18.93 7.77 -13.03
N ASP A 37 -20.02 8.18 -12.38
CA ASP A 37 -21.38 7.73 -12.68
C ASP A 37 -21.81 7.99 -14.15
N LYS A 38 -21.11 8.90 -14.84
CA LYS A 38 -21.26 9.15 -16.28
C LYS A 38 -20.74 8.00 -17.15
N CYS A 39 -19.83 7.17 -16.62
CA CYS A 39 -19.38 5.96 -17.30
C CYS A 39 -20.52 4.94 -17.29
N LYS A 40 -21.23 4.81 -18.43
CA LYS A 40 -22.33 3.85 -18.61
C LYS A 40 -21.81 2.41 -18.73
N LEU A 41 -21.27 1.88 -17.64
CA LEU A 41 -20.81 0.49 -17.54
C LEU A 41 -21.96 -0.36 -16.96
N PRO A 42 -22.44 -1.39 -17.67
CA PRO A 42 -23.54 -2.24 -17.19
C PRO A 42 -23.26 -2.93 -15.85
N SER A 43 -21.98 -3.13 -15.51
CA SER A 43 -21.53 -3.78 -14.28
C SER A 43 -21.18 -2.82 -13.14
N ALA A 44 -21.36 -1.51 -13.34
CA ALA A 44 -21.11 -0.51 -12.30
C ALA A 44 -22.37 -0.22 -11.49
N THR A 45 -22.24 -0.28 -10.16
CA THR A 45 -23.32 0.03 -9.21
C THR A 45 -23.14 1.46 -8.69
N PRO A 46 -24.11 2.37 -8.87
CA PRO A 46 -24.03 3.73 -8.32
C PRO A 46 -23.80 3.73 -6.81
N VAL A 47 -22.94 4.62 -6.32
CA VAL A 47 -22.69 4.79 -4.89
C VAL A 47 -23.63 5.89 -4.37
N PRO A 48 -24.58 5.59 -3.46
CA PRO A 48 -25.58 6.55 -3.02
C PRO A 48 -24.97 7.85 -2.49
N GLY A 49 -25.52 8.98 -2.93
CA GLY A 49 -25.09 10.32 -2.49
C GLY A 49 -23.78 10.81 -3.11
N THR A 50 -23.30 10.17 -4.18
CA THR A 50 -22.05 10.53 -4.87
C THR A 50 -22.23 10.57 -6.38
N ASN A 51 -21.24 11.11 -7.10
CA ASN A 51 -21.13 11.12 -8.56
C ASN A 51 -20.24 9.98 -9.08
N VAL A 52 -20.11 8.89 -8.33
CA VAL A 52 -19.29 7.73 -8.70
C VAL A 52 -20.11 6.43 -8.66
N ALA A 53 -19.68 5.46 -9.44
CA ALA A 53 -20.18 4.09 -9.44
C ALA A 53 -19.04 3.12 -9.18
N ALA A 54 -19.32 2.02 -8.47
CA ALA A 54 -18.36 0.98 -8.16
C ALA A 54 -18.54 -0.21 -9.11
N LYS A 55 -17.46 -0.69 -9.71
CA LYS A 55 -17.44 -1.87 -10.58
C LYS A 55 -16.55 -2.94 -9.95
N LEU A 56 -16.97 -4.22 -10.01
CA LEU A 56 -16.09 -5.35 -9.71
C LEU A 56 -15.02 -5.50 -10.79
N CYS A 57 -13.77 -5.61 -10.37
CA CYS A 57 -12.64 -5.72 -11.28
C CYS A 57 -12.44 -7.14 -11.80
N SER A 58 -12.09 -7.24 -13.07
CA SER A 58 -11.56 -8.46 -13.68
C SER A 58 -10.03 -8.48 -13.54
N PRO A 59 -9.44 -9.49 -12.89
CA PRO A 59 -7.98 -9.57 -12.71
C PRO A 59 -7.16 -9.58 -14.01
N GLU A 60 -7.78 -9.95 -15.13
CA GLU A 60 -7.18 -10.03 -16.47
C GLU A 60 -7.26 -8.72 -17.25
N LEU A 61 -8.26 -7.88 -16.96
CA LEU A 61 -8.55 -6.67 -17.75
C LEU A 61 -8.25 -5.38 -16.99
N ASP A 62 -8.44 -5.38 -15.67
CA ASP A 62 -8.36 -4.18 -14.84
C ASP A 62 -7.04 -4.16 -14.04
N MET A 63 -6.35 -3.01 -14.05
CA MET A 63 -5.09 -2.83 -13.33
C MET A 63 -5.36 -2.56 -11.85
N SER A 64 -4.73 -3.32 -10.95
CA SER A 64 -4.80 -3.09 -9.50
C SER A 64 -3.73 -2.10 -9.03
N LEU A 65 -4.07 -1.21 -8.09
CA LEU A 65 -3.10 -0.37 -7.38
C LEU A 65 -1.98 -1.21 -6.77
N SER A 66 -2.34 -2.39 -6.25
CA SER A 66 -1.42 -3.33 -5.65
C SER A 66 -0.28 -3.73 -6.59
N ARG A 67 -0.51 -3.72 -7.91
CA ARG A 67 0.46 -4.11 -8.95
C ARG A 67 1.40 -2.98 -9.37
N LEU A 68 1.02 -1.72 -9.16
CA LEU A 68 1.84 -0.55 -9.51
C LEU A 68 3.13 -0.46 -8.67
N PRO A 69 4.22 0.13 -9.19
CA PRO A 69 5.37 0.49 -8.36
C PRO A 69 4.94 1.39 -7.18
N MET A 70 5.59 1.23 -6.02
CA MET A 70 5.23 1.98 -4.81
C MET A 70 5.26 3.51 -5.03
N GLY A 71 6.32 4.01 -5.65
CA GLY A 71 6.44 5.44 -5.95
C GLY A 71 5.30 5.96 -6.84
N GLU A 72 4.74 5.12 -7.70
CA GLU A 72 3.59 5.48 -8.54
C GLU A 72 2.30 5.58 -7.72
N VAL A 73 2.08 4.65 -6.78
CA VAL A 73 0.94 4.71 -5.84
C VAL A 73 1.02 5.97 -4.98
N VAL A 74 2.20 6.30 -4.49
CA VAL A 74 2.46 7.52 -3.70
C VAL A 74 2.18 8.78 -4.54
N ARG A 75 2.69 8.83 -5.78
CA ARG A 75 2.45 9.93 -6.71
C ARG A 75 0.96 10.15 -7.00
N ILE A 76 0.21 9.07 -7.28
CA ILE A 76 -1.23 9.15 -7.53
C ILE A 76 -1.97 9.71 -6.31
N ALA A 77 -1.62 9.26 -5.10
CA ALA A 77 -2.24 9.77 -3.88
C ALA A 77 -1.99 11.28 -3.71
N ASP A 78 -0.77 11.73 -3.93
CA ASP A 78 -0.38 13.13 -3.77
C ASP A 78 -1.07 14.03 -4.81
N GLU A 79 -1.05 13.63 -6.09
CA GLU A 79 -1.69 14.37 -7.19
C GLU A 79 -3.21 14.51 -7.02
N GLN A 80 -3.85 13.51 -6.40
CA GLN A 80 -5.30 13.50 -6.18
C GLN A 80 -5.70 13.94 -4.77
N HIS A 81 -4.73 14.38 -3.96
CA HIS A 81 -4.94 14.79 -2.57
C HIS A 81 -5.69 13.73 -1.74
N LEU A 82 -5.30 12.47 -1.92
CA LEU A 82 -5.84 11.31 -1.21
C LEU A 82 -5.00 11.00 0.04
N ASP A 83 -5.65 10.40 1.04
CA ASP A 83 -4.93 9.93 2.22
C ASP A 83 -4.07 8.70 1.87
N GLN A 84 -2.75 8.86 1.92
CA GLN A 84 -1.76 7.81 1.62
C GLN A 84 -1.96 6.56 2.49
N GLY A 85 -2.32 6.75 3.76
CA GLY A 85 -2.58 5.64 4.68
C GLY A 85 -3.80 4.82 4.28
N VAL A 86 -4.89 5.50 3.89
CA VAL A 86 -6.10 4.86 3.37
C VAL A 86 -5.82 4.19 2.03
N MET A 87 -5.05 4.84 1.15
CA MET A 87 -4.63 4.27 -0.13
C MET A 87 -3.84 2.98 0.07
N ALA A 88 -2.85 2.99 0.96
CA ALA A 88 -2.06 1.81 1.29
C ALA A 88 -2.93 0.68 1.86
N GLY A 89 -3.87 0.98 2.76
CA GLY A 89 -4.76 -0.03 3.33
C GLY A 89 -5.77 -0.62 2.32
N HIS A 90 -6.03 0.06 1.21
CA HIS A 90 -6.82 -0.47 0.10
C HIS A 90 -5.96 -1.07 -1.02
N ALA A 91 -4.65 -0.79 -1.07
CA ALA A 91 -3.76 -1.30 -2.11
C ALA A 91 -3.03 -2.58 -1.69
N TYR A 92 -2.77 -2.78 -0.40
CA TYR A 92 -1.84 -3.80 0.08
C TYR A 92 -2.48 -4.75 1.09
N LEU A 93 -1.87 -5.93 1.25
CA LEU A 93 -2.24 -6.85 2.32
C LEU A 93 -1.79 -6.27 3.66
N TYR A 94 -2.59 -6.47 4.70
CA TYR A 94 -2.32 -5.92 6.02
C TYR A 94 -1.68 -6.95 6.95
N LYS A 95 -0.60 -6.55 7.61
CA LYS A 95 0.01 -7.27 8.73
C LYS A 95 -0.08 -6.40 9.98
N ASP A 96 -0.87 -6.86 10.96
CA ASP A 96 -1.11 -6.16 12.22
C ASP A 96 0.13 -6.26 13.13
N MET A 97 1.02 -5.29 13.00
CA MET A 97 2.32 -5.28 13.67
C MET A 97 2.91 -3.86 13.67
N LEU A 98 3.64 -3.50 14.73
CA LEU A 98 4.40 -2.26 14.74
C LEU A 98 5.75 -2.49 14.06
N VAL A 99 6.29 -1.45 13.41
CA VAL A 99 7.60 -1.54 12.75
C VAL A 99 8.71 -1.94 13.73
N GLU A 100 8.61 -1.52 14.99
CA GLU A 100 9.57 -1.88 16.05
C GLU A 100 9.56 -3.35 16.45
N ASP A 101 8.49 -4.08 16.12
CA ASP A 101 8.38 -5.53 16.34
C ASP A 101 8.89 -6.35 15.16
N LEU A 102 9.31 -5.70 14.05
CA LEU A 102 9.87 -6.40 12.90
C LEU A 102 11.30 -6.84 13.21
N ASP A 103 11.55 -8.14 13.01
CA ASP A 103 12.89 -8.69 12.92
C ASP A 103 13.22 -9.14 11.49
N ALA A 104 14.47 -9.52 11.26
CA ALA A 104 14.93 -9.98 9.95
C ALA A 104 14.19 -11.23 9.48
N LYS A 105 13.77 -12.11 10.39
CA LYS A 105 13.05 -13.34 10.04
C LYS A 105 11.67 -12.99 9.49
N ILE A 106 10.91 -12.14 10.19
CA ILE A 106 9.59 -11.68 9.76
C ILE A 106 9.67 -10.90 8.46
N LEU A 107 10.70 -10.06 8.29
CA LEU A 107 10.88 -9.30 7.07
C LEU A 107 11.19 -10.22 5.87
N ASN A 108 12.05 -11.23 6.06
CA ASN A 108 12.32 -12.26 5.06
C ASN A 108 11.04 -13.05 4.73
N GLU A 109 10.25 -13.44 5.73
CA GLU A 109 8.95 -14.08 5.47
C GLU A 109 8.03 -13.21 4.61
N ILE A 110 8.03 -11.88 4.79
CA ILE A 110 7.24 -10.95 3.97
C ILE A 110 7.79 -10.84 2.54
N TRP A 111 9.11 -10.90 2.36
CA TRP A 111 9.73 -10.88 1.03
C TRP A 111 9.54 -12.20 0.28
N ASP A 112 9.64 -13.32 1.00
CA ASP A 112 9.45 -14.69 0.51
C ASP A 112 7.97 -15.04 0.32
N ASP A 113 7.05 -14.20 0.81
CA ASP A 113 5.62 -14.34 0.56
C ASP A 113 5.28 -13.90 -0.87
N VAL A 114 5.78 -14.69 -1.82
CA VAL A 114 5.74 -14.41 -3.25
C VAL A 114 4.46 -14.98 -3.89
N ASP A 115 3.30 -14.43 -3.50
CA ASP A 115 2.31 -14.14 -4.54
C ASP A 115 2.69 -12.88 -5.34
N GLY A 116 3.75 -12.16 -4.91
CA GLY A 116 4.69 -11.35 -5.69
C GLY A 116 4.12 -10.10 -6.38
N LYS A 117 2.80 -9.98 -6.43
CA LYS A 117 2.06 -8.94 -7.12
C LYS A 117 1.67 -7.81 -6.17
N ASP A 118 1.38 -8.14 -4.92
CA ASP A 118 0.77 -7.22 -3.97
C ASP A 118 1.75 -6.93 -2.83
N GLY A 119 1.96 -5.66 -2.51
CA GLY A 119 2.76 -5.26 -1.35
C GLY A 119 2.07 -5.58 -0.02
N THR A 120 2.82 -5.49 1.08
CA THR A 120 2.32 -5.64 2.45
C THR A 120 2.42 -4.33 3.21
N LEU A 121 1.31 -3.85 3.75
CA LEU A 121 1.21 -2.76 4.72
C LEU A 121 1.40 -3.32 6.14
N ILE A 122 2.43 -2.85 6.82
CA ILE A 122 2.76 -3.14 8.21
C ILE A 122 2.37 -1.92 9.04
N TRP A 123 1.40 -2.10 9.93
CA TRP A 123 0.97 -1.10 10.91
C TRP A 123 0.12 -1.78 11.98
N SER A 124 -0.11 -1.12 13.13
CA SER A 124 -0.99 -1.63 14.18
C SER A 124 -1.72 -0.50 14.87
N MET A 125 -2.97 -0.78 15.27
CA MET A 125 -3.76 0.12 16.12
C MET A 125 -3.19 0.28 17.53
N ARG A 126 -2.26 -0.60 17.95
CA ARG A 126 -1.53 -0.47 19.23
C ARG A 126 -0.84 0.88 19.38
N ASN A 127 -0.36 1.46 18.29
CA ASN A 127 0.15 2.81 18.26
C ASN A 127 -0.30 3.50 16.96
N HIS A 128 -1.38 4.28 17.08
CA HIS A 128 -2.01 4.94 15.93
C HIS A 128 -1.06 5.87 15.16
N PHE A 129 -0.06 6.45 15.84
CA PHE A 129 0.90 7.40 15.29
C PHE A 129 2.26 6.78 14.94
N ALA A 130 2.42 5.47 15.14
CA ALA A 130 3.61 4.76 14.69
C ALA A 130 3.76 4.87 13.16
N PRO A 131 5.01 4.84 12.65
CA PRO A 131 5.24 4.75 11.22
C PRO A 131 4.53 3.52 10.65
N ARG A 132 4.06 3.65 9.42
CA ARG A 132 3.52 2.54 8.63
C ARG A 132 4.53 2.20 7.56
N TRP A 133 4.86 0.92 7.42
CA TRP A 133 5.72 0.49 6.33
C TRP A 133 4.90 -0.18 5.25
N VAL A 134 5.22 0.11 3.98
CA VAL A 134 4.80 -0.73 2.87
C VAL A 134 6.01 -1.42 2.29
N VAL A 135 5.98 -2.75 2.29
CA VAL A 135 7.04 -3.61 1.77
C VAL A 135 6.58 -4.24 0.47
N LYS A 136 7.35 -4.06 -0.61
CA LYS A 136 7.05 -4.65 -1.92
C LYS A 136 8.33 -4.87 -2.73
N LYS A 137 8.57 -6.11 -3.18
CA LYS A 137 9.72 -6.49 -4.04
C LYS A 137 11.06 -5.95 -3.52
N ASN A 138 11.34 -6.20 -2.24
CA ASN A 138 12.53 -5.71 -1.52
C ASN A 138 12.61 -4.20 -1.30
N VAL A 139 11.61 -3.43 -1.74
CA VAL A 139 11.52 -1.99 -1.49
C VAL A 139 10.63 -1.72 -0.28
N ILE A 140 11.05 -0.78 0.58
CA ILE A 140 10.33 -0.37 1.78
C ILE A 140 10.07 1.13 1.72
N TYR A 141 8.81 1.52 1.82
CA TYR A 141 8.37 2.90 1.99
C TYR A 141 7.83 3.09 3.41
N GLU A 142 8.35 4.10 4.11
CA GLU A 142 7.81 4.57 5.39
C GLU A 142 6.81 5.70 5.14
N HIS A 143 5.61 5.53 5.69
CA HIS A 143 4.58 6.56 5.83
C HIS A 143 4.55 7.03 7.28
N ARG A 144 4.81 8.32 7.51
CA ARG A 144 4.74 8.95 8.84
C ARG A 144 3.72 10.08 8.81
N ILE A 145 2.85 10.13 9.81
CA ILE A 145 1.91 11.24 9.94
C ILE A 145 2.70 12.53 10.20
N ASN A 146 2.43 13.56 9.39
CA ASN A 146 2.97 14.90 9.58
C ASN A 146 1.83 15.84 9.97
N ALA A 147 1.75 16.17 11.26
CA ALA A 147 0.71 17.03 11.80
C ALA A 147 0.76 18.46 11.22
N THR A 148 1.97 18.98 10.96
CA THR A 148 2.18 20.32 10.40
C THR A 148 1.61 20.42 8.98
N LYS A 149 1.82 19.40 8.15
CA LYS A 149 1.27 19.32 6.79
C LYS A 149 -0.19 18.83 6.76
N ARG A 150 -0.73 18.40 7.90
CA ARG A 150 -2.01 17.67 7.99
C ARG A 150 -2.09 16.50 7.00
N GLY A 151 -1.01 15.73 6.89
CA GLY A 151 -0.85 14.70 5.87
C GLY A 151 0.23 13.68 6.20
N TRP A 152 0.89 13.19 5.17
CA TRP A 152 1.87 12.11 5.25
C TRP A 152 3.24 12.58 4.76
N ASP A 153 4.30 12.24 5.50
CA ASP A 153 5.65 12.18 4.95
C ASP A 153 5.89 10.76 4.47
N VAL A 154 6.17 10.62 3.17
CA VAL A 154 6.43 9.34 2.53
C VAL A 154 7.88 9.32 2.05
N LYS A 155 8.66 8.35 2.52
CA LYS A 155 10.05 8.20 2.13
C LYS A 155 10.37 6.74 1.84
N CYS A 156 11.23 6.51 0.87
CA CYS A 156 11.85 5.20 0.76
C CYS A 156 12.90 5.04 1.86
N VAL A 157 12.82 3.92 2.58
CA VAL A 157 13.76 3.56 3.65
C VAL A 157 14.54 2.29 3.36
N GLY A 158 14.17 1.55 2.30
CA GLY A 158 14.98 0.42 1.88
C GLY A 158 14.73 -0.11 0.48
N GLY A 159 15.76 -0.75 -0.11
CA GLY A 159 15.75 -1.36 -1.43
C GLY A 159 15.42 -0.46 -2.62
N CYS A 160 15.32 0.86 -2.42
CA CYS A 160 15.18 1.77 -3.54
C CYS A 160 16.45 1.78 -4.37
N LEU A 161 16.27 1.72 -5.69
CA LEU A 161 17.34 2.03 -6.62
C LEU A 161 17.84 3.44 -6.27
N SER A 162 19.05 3.52 -5.71
CA SER A 162 19.86 4.70 -5.89
C SER A 162 19.90 4.95 -7.39
N SER A 163 19.81 6.20 -7.81
CA SER A 163 20.25 6.63 -9.12
C SER A 163 21.77 6.39 -9.27
N SER A 164 22.19 5.13 -9.27
CA SER A 164 23.50 4.60 -9.66
C SER A 164 23.49 3.08 -9.45
N HIS A 165 23.97 2.36 -10.46
CA HIS A 165 24.11 0.91 -10.57
C HIS A 165 24.67 0.19 -9.33
N ASN A 166 24.30 -1.10 -9.22
CA ASN A 166 24.80 -2.17 -8.33
C ASN A 166 24.34 -2.18 -6.86
N THR A 167 23.29 -2.95 -6.55
CA THR A 167 22.92 -3.28 -5.16
C THR A 167 22.33 -4.67 -5.01
N THR A 168 23.20 -5.68 -5.00
CA THR A 168 22.90 -6.99 -4.37
C THR A 168 23.72 -7.24 -3.11
N ALA A 169 24.71 -6.39 -2.79
CA ALA A 169 25.66 -6.63 -1.69
C ALA A 169 25.55 -5.68 -0.48
N MET A 170 24.83 -4.55 -0.59
CA MET A 170 24.89 -3.51 0.47
C MET A 170 23.97 -3.73 1.68
N TRP A 171 22.93 -4.55 1.58
CA TRP A 171 21.92 -4.66 2.64
C TRP A 171 22.31 -5.60 3.80
N ALA A 172 23.09 -6.65 3.53
CA ALA A 172 23.60 -7.53 4.58
C ALA A 172 24.63 -6.80 5.47
N GLU A 173 25.48 -5.95 4.88
CA GLU A 173 26.57 -5.28 5.60
C GLU A 173 26.14 -4.07 6.44
N GLN A 174 24.99 -3.47 6.17
CA GLN A 174 24.53 -2.27 6.87
C GLN A 174 23.70 -2.61 8.12
N HIS A 175 22.97 -3.74 8.08
CA HIS A 175 22.20 -4.24 9.23
C HIS A 175 23.10 -4.87 10.31
N ASP A 176 24.18 -5.57 9.92
CA ASP A 176 25.14 -6.13 10.87
C ASP A 176 25.90 -5.03 11.66
N ARG A 177 26.13 -3.86 11.04
CA ARG A 177 26.81 -2.74 11.71
C ARG A 177 25.95 -2.02 12.74
N GLU A 178 24.64 -1.91 12.52
CA GLU A 178 23.72 -1.26 13.46
C GLU A 178 23.35 -2.16 14.66
N LEU A 179 23.36 -3.48 14.48
CA LEU A 179 23.21 -4.44 15.59
C LEU A 179 24.48 -4.53 16.45
N ALA A 180 25.66 -4.47 15.83
CA ALA A 180 26.94 -4.54 16.55
C ALA A 180 27.26 -3.30 17.41
N THR A 181 26.60 -2.16 17.17
CA THR A 181 26.78 -0.93 17.99
C THR A 181 25.80 -0.80 19.16
N ARG A 182 24.91 -1.79 19.34
CA ARG A 182 23.92 -1.84 20.44
C ARG A 182 24.16 -2.98 21.44
N LEU A 183 25.34 -3.61 21.40
CA LEU A 183 25.89 -4.52 22.42
C LEU A 183 27.17 -3.91 23.00
#